data_AF-A0A0C2BFZ0-F1
#
_entry.id   AF-A0A0C2BFZ0-F1
#
_cell.length_a   1.000
_cell.length_b   1.000
_cell.length_c   1.000
_cell.angle_alpha   90.00
_cell.angle_beta   90.00
_cell.angle_gamma   90.00
#
_symmetry.space_group_name_H-M   'P 1'
#
loop_
_entity.id
_entity.type
_entity.pdbx_description
1 polymer ?
#
loop_
_entity_poly.entity_id
_entity_poly.type
_entity_poly.pdbx_seq_one_letter_code
_entity_poly.pdbx_strand_id
1 'polypeptide(L)'
;EGGINPYNMYDNCVNAPGAEVSTRFRLEYEHRTGKKLDVSQLSTVPCMNETAVTVYLNRADVRKALGIPTTLGPWSICSDYISQTYNRQYGEMAQRVKNGLDSGLKGMIYSGDVDMACNFLMGQRFSRKLGYK
;
A
#
# COMPACT_ATOMS: atom_id res chain seq x y z
N GLU A 1 6.92 -23.64 3.37
CA GLU A 1 6.05 -23.18 2.28
C GLU A 1 6.00 -21.66 2.34
N GLY A 2 6.26 -20.97 1.22
CA GLY A 2 6.17 -19.50 1.18
C GLY A 2 4.70 -19.13 1.28
N GLY A 3 4.33 -18.35 2.29
CA GLY A 3 2.93 -17.98 2.49
C GLY A 3 2.40 -17.05 1.41
N ILE A 4 1.14 -16.64 1.60
CA ILE A 4 0.31 -16.04 0.55
C ILE A 4 0.74 -14.60 0.24
N ASN A 5 1.00 -14.30 -1.04
CA ASN A 5 1.24 -12.93 -1.48
C ASN A 5 -0.08 -12.14 -1.59
N PRO A 6 -0.27 -11.10 -0.75
CA PRO A 6 -1.53 -10.34 -0.75
C PRO A 6 -1.74 -9.51 -2.02
N TYR A 7 -0.68 -9.26 -2.81
CA TYR A 7 -0.75 -8.48 -4.04
C TYR A 7 -0.87 -9.34 -5.30
N ASN A 8 -0.61 -10.65 -5.20
CA ASN A 8 -0.89 -11.63 -6.26
C ASN A 8 -1.16 -13.00 -5.62
N MET A 9 -2.44 -13.38 -5.53
CA MET A 9 -2.84 -14.63 -4.88
C MET A 9 -2.29 -15.92 -5.53
N TYR A 10 -1.75 -15.85 -6.75
CA TYR A 10 -1.15 -16.99 -7.44
C TYR A 10 0.37 -17.11 -7.23
N ASP A 11 1.02 -16.06 -6.73
CA ASP A 11 2.46 -16.05 -6.52
C ASP A 11 2.84 -16.37 -5.07
N ASN A 12 4.01 -16.99 -4.92
CA ASN A 12 4.67 -17.10 -3.63
C ASN A 12 5.26 -15.76 -3.21
N CYS A 13 5.27 -15.47 -1.91
CA CYS A 13 6.02 -14.34 -1.38
C CYS A 13 7.52 -14.52 -1.60
N VAL A 14 8.14 -13.58 -2.32
CA VAL A 14 9.60 -13.49 -2.42
C VAL A 14 10.10 -12.68 -1.23
N ASN A 15 10.35 -13.37 -0.11
CA ASN A 15 10.93 -12.73 1.07
C ASN A 15 12.44 -12.59 0.90
N ALA A 16 13.00 -11.42 1.22
CA ALA A 16 14.44 -11.32 1.46
C ALA A 16 14.79 -11.90 2.85
N PRO A 17 15.92 -12.59 3.04
CA PRO A 17 16.37 -13.00 4.37
C PRO A 17 16.47 -11.77 5.30
N GLY A 18 15.81 -11.83 6.47
CA GLY A 18 15.76 -10.71 7.42
C GLY A 18 14.75 -9.61 7.07
N ALA A 19 13.85 -9.82 6.11
CA ALA A 19 12.78 -8.87 5.81
C ALA A 19 11.79 -8.76 6.97
N GLU A 20 11.61 -7.54 7.48
CA GLU A 20 10.63 -7.25 8.54
C GLU A 20 9.23 -7.03 7.97
N VAL A 21 8.21 -7.38 8.76
CA VAL A 21 6.82 -7.06 8.44
C VAL A 21 6.67 -5.55 8.31
N SER A 22 6.12 -5.08 7.18
CA SER A 22 5.84 -3.67 6.98
C SER A 22 5.14 -3.05 8.18
N THR A 23 5.66 -1.92 8.68
CA THR A 23 5.08 -1.16 9.78
C THR A 23 3.60 -0.81 9.53
N ARG A 24 3.23 -0.52 8.27
CA ARG A 24 1.83 -0.31 7.90
C ARG A 24 0.95 -1.51 8.23
N PHE A 25 1.40 -2.72 7.92
CA PHE A 25 0.63 -3.94 8.19
C PHE A 25 0.46 -4.16 9.70
N ARG A 26 1.52 -3.93 10.48
CA ARG A 26 1.47 -4.01 11.96
C ARG A 26 0.43 -3.05 12.54
N LEU A 27 0.43 -1.81 12.07
CA LEU A 27 -0.50 -0.77 12.51
C LEU A 27 -1.94 -1.08 12.09
N GLU A 28 -2.16 -1.51 10.84
CA GLU A 28 -3.49 -1.87 10.37
C GLU A 28 -4.04 -3.08 11.13
N TYR A 29 -3.20 -4.06 11.44
CA TYR A 29 -3.57 -5.21 12.27
C TYR A 29 -4.00 -4.76 13.68
N GLU A 30 -3.18 -3.94 14.34
CA GLU A 30 -3.49 -3.42 15.68
C GLU A 30 -4.76 -2.57 15.68
N HIS A 31 -4.93 -1.72 14.67
CA HIS A 31 -6.13 -0.89 14.54
C HIS A 31 -7.41 -1.71 14.32
N ARG A 32 -7.34 -2.82 13.57
CA ARG A 32 -8.50 -3.68 13.29
C ARG A 32 -8.83 -4.65 14.42
N THR A 33 -7.80 -5.17 15.10
CA THR A 33 -7.95 -6.27 16.07
C THR A 33 -7.82 -5.83 17.52
N GLY A 34 -7.30 -4.63 17.78
CA GLY A 34 -6.92 -4.16 19.11
C GLY A 34 -5.71 -4.87 19.71
N LYS A 35 -5.02 -5.73 18.95
CA LYS A 35 -3.87 -6.52 19.41
C LYS A 35 -2.63 -6.18 18.61
N LYS A 36 -1.48 -6.10 19.28
CA LYS A 36 -0.19 -6.04 18.59
C LYS A 36 0.04 -7.33 17.80
N LEU A 37 0.52 -7.18 16.58
CA LEU A 37 0.82 -8.30 15.71
C LEU A 37 1.99 -9.11 16.28
N ASP A 38 1.73 -10.38 16.58
CA ASP A 38 2.79 -11.35 16.84
C ASP A 38 3.32 -11.86 15.50
N VAL A 39 4.48 -11.35 15.11
CA VAL A 39 5.13 -11.70 13.83
C VAL A 39 5.52 -13.18 13.77
N SER A 40 5.72 -13.85 14.92
CA SER A 40 6.03 -15.28 14.95
C SER A 40 4.85 -16.17 14.51
N GLN A 41 3.63 -15.63 14.60
CA GLN A 41 2.39 -16.29 14.17
C GLN A 41 2.08 -16.05 12.69
N LEU A 42 2.80 -15.14 12.03
CA LEU A 42 2.64 -14.89 10.61
C LEU A 42 3.43 -15.93 9.82
N SER A 43 2.74 -16.66 8.95
CA SER A 43 3.42 -17.53 7.99
C SER A 43 4.27 -16.73 6.99
N THR A 44 3.91 -15.47 6.69
CA THR A 44 4.68 -14.54 5.84
C THR A 44 4.13 -13.11 5.86
N VAL A 45 5.00 -12.10 6.03
CA VAL A 45 4.96 -10.73 5.44
C VAL A 45 6.40 -10.18 5.56
N PRO A 46 7.08 -9.63 4.51
CA PRO A 46 6.56 -8.94 3.33
C PRO A 46 6.90 -9.58 1.96
N CYS A 47 5.93 -9.53 1.04
CA CYS A 47 6.00 -10.13 -0.29
C CYS A 47 6.42 -9.16 -1.40
N MET A 48 6.94 -7.98 -1.02
CA MET A 48 7.46 -6.99 -1.95
C MET A 48 8.96 -6.84 -1.74
N ASN A 49 9.73 -7.03 -2.81
CA ASN A 49 11.16 -6.74 -2.83
C ASN A 49 11.40 -5.37 -3.48
N GLU A 50 11.64 -4.37 -2.65
CA GLU A 50 11.91 -2.99 -3.05
C GLU A 50 13.40 -2.67 -3.22
N THR A 51 14.28 -3.66 -3.10
CA THR A 51 15.75 -3.45 -3.10
C THR A 51 16.22 -2.71 -4.35
N ALA A 52 15.75 -3.14 -5.53
CA ALA A 52 16.20 -2.57 -6.81
C ALA A 52 15.87 -1.06 -6.91
N VAL A 53 14.63 -0.67 -6.58
CA VAL A 53 14.21 0.74 -6.64
C VAL A 53 14.89 1.57 -5.56
N THR A 54 15.03 1.03 -4.34
CA THR A 54 15.70 1.70 -3.22
C THR A 54 17.17 1.96 -3.52
N VAL A 55 17.88 0.97 -4.08
CA VAL A 55 19.29 1.14 -4.49
C VAL A 55 19.39 2.18 -5.60
N TYR A 56 18.57 2.08 -6.65
CA TYR A 56 18.64 2.99 -7.79
C TYR A 56 18.39 4.45 -7.38
N LEU A 57 17.31 4.72 -6.64
CA LEU A 57 16.93 6.08 -6.23
C LEU A 57 17.85 6.68 -5.16
N ASN A 58 18.67 5.86 -4.49
CA ASN A 58 19.68 6.34 -3.55
C ASN A 58 21.07 6.56 -4.16
N ARG A 59 21.31 6.22 -5.43
CA ARG A 59 22.57 6.55 -6.09
C ARG A 59 22.78 8.06 -6.14
N ALA A 60 24.01 8.51 -5.85
CA ALA A 60 24.34 9.93 -5.81
C ALA A 60 24.12 10.64 -7.16
N ASP A 61 24.43 9.97 -8.27
CA ASP A 61 24.24 10.50 -9.62
C ASP A 61 22.75 10.60 -9.98
N VAL A 62 21.94 9.60 -9.64
CA VAL A 62 20.47 9.63 -9.83
C VAL A 62 19.83 10.74 -9.00
N ARG A 63 20.20 10.86 -7.72
CA ARG A 63 19.72 11.95 -6.84
C ARG A 63 20.09 13.32 -7.38
N LYS A 64 21.32 13.49 -7.89
CA LYS A 64 21.76 14.73 -8.53
C LYS A 64 20.95 15.03 -9.80
N ALA A 65 20.72 14.03 -10.65
CA ALA A 65 19.95 14.19 -11.88
C ALA A 65 18.48 14.57 -11.61
N LEU A 66 17.88 14.06 -10.53
CA LEU A 66 16.53 14.41 -10.08
C LEU A 66 16.46 15.71 -9.27
N GLY A 67 17.58 16.40 -9.07
CA GLY A 67 17.64 17.66 -8.32
C GLY A 67 17.42 17.53 -6.81
N ILE A 68 17.70 16.36 -6.23
CA ILE A 68 17.52 16.11 -4.80
C ILE A 68 18.68 16.73 -3.99
N PRO A 69 18.42 17.63 -3.02
CA PRO A 69 19.46 18.18 -2.16
C PRO A 69 20.22 17.10 -1.38
N THR A 70 21.53 17.31 -1.21
CA THR A 70 22.40 16.41 -0.43
C THR A 70 22.13 16.47 1.08
N THR A 71 21.39 17.47 1.55
CA THR A 71 20.97 17.63 2.95
C THR A 71 19.83 16.69 3.35
N LEU A 72 19.13 16.08 2.39
CA LEU A 72 18.03 15.15 2.66
C LEU A 72 18.56 13.72 2.87
N GLY A 73 17.91 12.98 3.76
CA GLY A 73 18.22 11.58 4.05
C GLY A 73 18.02 10.63 2.85
N PRO A 74 18.28 9.32 3.04
CA PRO A 74 18.05 8.31 2.02
C PRO A 74 16.57 8.23 1.63
N TRP A 75 16.31 7.92 0.37
CA TRP A 75 14.99 7.61 -0.15
C TRP A 75 14.52 6.26 0.37
N SER A 76 13.25 6.16 0.73
CA SER A 76 12.56 4.91 1.04
C SER A 76 11.20 4.89 0.33
N ILE A 77 10.71 3.70 -0.02
CA ILE A 77 9.41 3.55 -0.68
C ILE A 77 8.24 3.91 0.23
N CYS A 78 8.40 3.67 1.54
CA CYS A 78 7.43 3.99 2.59
C CYS A 78 8.12 4.74 3.73
N SER A 79 7.37 5.59 4.43
CA SER A 79 7.79 6.22 5.69
C SER A 79 7.02 5.61 6.85
N ASP A 80 7.75 4.94 7.75
CA ASP A 80 7.16 4.34 8.94
C ASP A 80 6.63 5.39 9.91
N TYR A 81 7.34 6.51 10.06
CA TYR A 81 6.91 7.63 10.88
C TYR A 81 5.54 8.17 10.42
N ILE A 82 5.39 8.44 9.11
CA ILE A 82 4.12 8.91 8.56
C ILE A 82 3.04 7.83 8.72
N SER A 83 3.36 6.56 8.45
CA SER A 83 2.41 5.46 8.61
C SER A 83 1.87 5.37 10.05
N GLN A 84 2.72 5.61 11.05
CA GLN A 84 2.36 5.57 12.48
C GLN A 84 1.59 6.80 12.95
N THR A 85 1.90 7.98 12.40
CA THR A 85 1.38 9.26 12.90
C THR A 85 0.19 9.78 12.12
N TYR A 86 -0.12 9.20 10.96
CA TYR A 86 -1.22 9.65 10.12
C TYR A 86 -2.59 9.32 10.73
N ASN A 87 -3.42 10.35 10.90
CA ASN A 87 -4.80 10.19 11.38
C ASN A 87 -5.78 10.07 10.20
N ARG A 88 -6.47 8.92 10.09
CA ARG A 88 -7.48 8.67 9.04
C ARG A 88 -8.74 9.48 9.32
N GLN A 89 -9.02 10.46 8.45
CA GLN A 89 -10.16 11.38 8.63
C GLN A 89 -11.49 10.83 8.08
N TYR A 90 -11.44 9.94 7.10
CA TYR A 90 -12.62 9.47 6.39
C TYR A 90 -12.58 7.96 6.21
N GLY A 91 -13.69 7.29 6.57
CA GLY A 91 -13.87 5.86 6.31
C GLY A 91 -14.56 5.55 4.97
N GLU A 92 -15.06 6.56 4.25
CA GLU A 92 -15.90 6.39 3.07
C GLU A 92 -15.72 7.56 2.09
N MET A 93 -15.63 7.27 0.79
CA MET A 93 -15.30 8.25 -0.26
C MET A 93 -16.42 8.53 -1.29
N ALA A 94 -17.56 7.83 -1.25
CA ALA A 94 -18.61 7.93 -2.26
C ALA A 94 -19.11 9.36 -2.44
N GLN A 95 -19.34 10.11 -1.36
CA GLN A 95 -19.82 11.49 -1.50
C GLN A 95 -18.82 12.38 -2.26
N ARG A 96 -17.51 12.20 -2.03
CA ARG A 96 -16.45 12.98 -2.70
C ARG A 96 -16.34 12.61 -4.18
N VAL A 97 -16.40 11.31 -4.46
CA VAL A 97 -16.40 10.81 -5.84
C VAL A 97 -17.64 11.32 -6.58
N LYS A 98 -18.82 11.24 -5.96
CA LYS A 98 -20.08 11.77 -6.54
C LYS A 98 -19.96 13.25 -6.86
N ASN A 99 -19.50 14.07 -5.93
CA ASN A 99 -19.32 15.51 -6.15
C ASN A 99 -18.44 15.81 -7.39
N GLY A 100 -17.36 15.04 -7.60
CA GLY A 100 -16.50 15.19 -8.77
C GLY A 100 -17.20 14.80 -10.07
N LEU A 101 -17.91 13.66 -10.07
CA LEU A 101 -18.64 13.17 -11.23
C LEU A 101 -19.80 14.09 -11.61
N ASP A 102 -20.57 14.57 -10.62
CA ASP A 102 -21.68 15.52 -10.80
C ASP A 102 -21.20 16.88 -11.34
N SER A 103 -19.94 17.22 -11.09
CA SER A 103 -19.28 18.42 -11.66
C SER A 103 -18.76 18.22 -13.08
N GLY A 104 -19.03 17.07 -13.71
CA GLY A 104 -18.64 16.77 -15.09
C GLY A 104 -17.25 16.14 -15.25
N LEU A 105 -16.58 15.75 -14.16
CA LEU A 105 -15.32 15.00 -14.25
C LEU A 105 -15.57 13.56 -14.71
N LYS A 106 -14.65 13.03 -15.51
CA LYS A 106 -14.64 11.60 -15.86
C LYS A 106 -13.83 10.83 -14.84
N GLY A 107 -14.40 9.76 -14.29
CA GLY A 107 -13.74 8.88 -13.33
C GLY A 107 -13.61 7.44 -13.85
N MET A 108 -12.54 6.76 -13.46
CA MET A 108 -12.33 5.33 -13.70
C MET A 108 -11.88 4.66 -12.41
N ILE A 109 -12.53 3.56 -12.05
CA ILE A 109 -12.15 2.71 -10.91
C ILE A 109 -11.67 1.39 -11.51
N TYR A 110 -10.41 1.05 -11.27
CA TYR A 110 -9.79 -0.19 -11.73
C TYR A 110 -9.27 -0.98 -10.53
N SER A 111 -9.30 -2.31 -10.63
CA SER A 111 -8.83 -3.22 -9.58
C SER A 111 -8.24 -4.47 -10.22
N GLY A 112 -7.11 -4.95 -9.70
CA GLY A 112 -6.61 -6.28 -10.04
C GLY A 112 -7.51 -7.36 -9.42
N ASP A 113 -7.81 -8.39 -10.17
CA ASP A 113 -8.67 -9.50 -9.74
C ASP A 113 -7.98 -10.47 -8.78
N VAL A 114 -6.64 -10.47 -8.77
CA VAL A 114 -5.78 -11.29 -7.89
C VAL A 114 -5.24 -10.54 -6.67
N ASP A 115 -5.54 -9.25 -6.51
CA ASP A 115 -5.18 -8.47 -5.33
C ASP A 115 -6.14 -8.78 -4.19
N MET A 116 -5.58 -9.08 -3.02
CA MET A 116 -6.34 -9.33 -1.78
C MET A 116 -6.28 -8.14 -0.82
N ALA A 117 -5.31 -7.22 -0.96
CA ALA A 117 -5.20 -6.06 -0.08
C ALA A 117 -6.36 -5.07 -0.30
N CYS A 118 -6.71 -4.79 -1.55
CA CYS A 118 -7.84 -3.94 -1.98
C CYS A 118 -8.60 -4.60 -3.14
N ASN A 119 -9.16 -5.78 -2.86
CA ASN A 119 -9.73 -6.67 -3.87
C ASN A 119 -10.82 -6.06 -4.77
N PHE A 120 -10.97 -6.64 -5.97
CA PHE A 120 -11.92 -6.19 -6.97
C PHE A 120 -13.40 -6.21 -6.53
N LEU A 121 -13.80 -7.08 -5.60
CA LEU A 121 -15.17 -7.09 -5.08
C LEU A 121 -15.47 -5.80 -4.29
N MET A 122 -14.48 -5.27 -3.55
CA MET A 122 -14.59 -3.98 -2.87
C MET A 122 -14.80 -2.85 -3.89
N GLY A 123 -13.99 -2.80 -4.93
CA GLY A 123 -14.11 -1.83 -6.02
C GLY A 123 -15.45 -1.92 -6.75
N GLN A 124 -15.92 -3.14 -7.04
CA GLN A 124 -17.21 -3.38 -7.69
C GLN A 124 -18.37 -2.90 -6.82
N ARG A 125 -18.38 -3.23 -5.53
CA ARG A 125 -19.42 -2.79 -4.58
C ARG A 125 -19.45 -1.28 -4.43
N PHE A 126 -18.27 -0.67 -4.31
CA PHE A 126 -18.15 0.78 -4.23
C PHE A 126 -18.68 1.46 -5.50
N SER A 127 -18.28 0.99 -6.67
CA SER A 127 -18.75 1.53 -7.96
C SER A 127 -20.27 1.43 -8.11
N ARG A 128 -20.87 0.29 -7.73
CA ARG A 128 -22.34 0.13 -7.71
C ARG A 128 -23.03 1.11 -6.77
N LYS A 129 -22.43 1.38 -5.59
CA LYS A 129 -22.97 2.34 -4.61
C LYS A 129 -22.98 3.78 -5.12
N LEU A 130 -22.15 4.12 -6.10
CA LEU A 130 -22.17 5.46 -6.71
C LEU A 130 -23.48 5.72 -7.46
N GLY A 131 -24.09 4.70 -8.07
CA GLY A 131 -25.43 4.79 -8.67
C GLY A 131 -25.51 5.52 -10.01
N TYR A 132 -24.36 5.78 -10.65
CA TYR A 132 -24.32 6.29 -12.03
C TYR A 132 -24.59 5.15 -13.03
N LYS A 133 -25.17 5.51 -14.18
CA LYS A 133 -25.50 4.59 -15.28
C LYS A 133 -24.46 4.67 -16.39
#